data_AF-A0A382NLL3-F1
#
_entry.id   AF-A0A382NLL3-F1
#
_cell.length_a   1.000
_cell.length_b   1.000
_cell.length_c   1.000
_cell.angle_alpha   90.00
_cell.angle_beta   90.00
_cell.angle_gamma   90.00
#
_symmetry.space_group_name_H-M   'P 1'
#
loop_
_entity.id
_entity.type
_entity.pdbx_description
1 polymer ?
#
loop_
_entity_poly.entity_id
_entity_poly.type
_entity_poly.pdbx_seq_one_letter_code
_entity_poly.pdbx_strand_id
1 'polypeptide(L)'
;MIPALKFLMYPNAMTDKFYLEEAIEDLHTLLDMTRWATSRFNDAALYFGHGTDNAWDEATSLVMQALHLPHPILEQVGDSVMTSRLTKSEREKIAELVLKRVQTRMPLP
;
A
#
# COMPACT_ATOMS: atom_id res chain seq x y z
N MET A 1 -32.61 10.72 1.50
CA MET A 1 -32.01 9.68 2.37
C MET A 1 -30.55 9.54 1.98
N ILE A 2 -29.70 10.43 2.49
CA ILE A 2 -28.24 10.38 2.30
C ILE A 2 -27.60 10.84 3.63
N PRO A 3 -27.24 9.91 4.54
CA PRO A 3 -26.27 10.28 5.57
C PRO A 3 -25.33 9.12 5.94
N ALA A 4 -24.49 8.68 5.00
CA ALA A 4 -23.38 7.75 5.31
C ALA A 4 -22.07 8.11 4.58
N LEU A 5 -22.14 8.79 3.44
CA LEU A 5 -20.98 8.98 2.56
C LEU A 5 -20.03 10.12 2.95
N LYS A 6 -20.34 10.90 3.99
CA LYS A 6 -19.50 12.03 4.44
C LYS A 6 -18.63 11.72 5.66
N PHE A 7 -18.79 10.54 6.28
CA PHE A 7 -18.01 10.11 7.44
C PHE A 7 -16.66 9.45 7.06
N LEU A 8 -16.48 9.11 5.77
CA LEU A 8 -15.31 8.40 5.25
C LEU A 8 -14.21 9.32 4.69
N MET A 9 -14.37 10.64 4.73
CA MET A 9 -13.48 11.54 3.99
C MET A 9 -12.23 11.97 4.78
N TYR A 10 -12.18 11.71 6.09
CA TYR A 10 -10.97 11.78 6.91
C TYR A 10 -11.10 10.81 8.09
N PRO A 11 -10.49 9.61 8.03
CA PRO A 11 -10.37 8.79 9.23
C PRO A 11 -9.62 9.59 10.29
N ASN A 12 -10.23 9.72 11.45
CA ASN A 12 -9.52 10.09 12.67
C ASN A 12 -8.45 9.02 12.95
N ALA A 13 -7.29 9.44 13.50
CA ALA A 13 -6.10 8.58 13.67
C ALA A 13 -6.38 7.21 14.34
N MET A 14 -7.46 7.11 15.12
CA MET A 14 -7.92 5.88 15.73
C MET A 14 -8.45 4.86 14.71
N THR A 15 -9.23 5.31 13.72
CA THR A 15 -9.78 4.45 12.67
C THR A 15 -8.70 3.98 11.69
N ASP A 16 -7.74 4.85 11.35
CA ASP A 16 -6.55 4.47 10.57
C ASP A 16 -5.79 3.34 11.24
N LYS A 17 -5.60 3.44 12.56
CA LYS A 17 -4.85 2.45 13.33
C LYS A 17 -5.49 1.05 13.26
N PHE A 18 -6.82 0.95 13.40
CA PHE A 18 -7.51 -0.35 13.32
C PHE A 18 -7.37 -1.01 11.94
N TYR A 19 -7.52 -0.25 10.85
CA TYR A 19 -7.36 -0.79 9.50
C TYR A 19 -5.93 -1.21 9.17
N LEU A 20 -4.93 -0.54 9.76
CA LEU A 20 -3.53 -0.94 9.61
C LEU A 20 -3.23 -2.22 10.39
N GLU A 21 -3.72 -2.33 11.62
CA GLU A 21 -3.56 -3.55 12.43
C GLU A 21 -4.20 -4.76 11.74
N GLU A 22 -5.42 -4.61 11.19
CA GLU A 22 -6.08 -5.65 10.39
C GLU A 22 -5.22 -6.07 9.18
N ALA A 23 -4.72 -5.10 8.40
CA ALA A 23 -3.86 -5.39 7.26
C ALA A 23 -2.54 -6.10 7.66
N ILE A 24 -1.94 -5.70 8.78
CA ILE A 24 -0.70 -6.29 9.30
C ILE A 24 -0.92 -7.72 9.78
N GLU A 25 -2.07 -8.03 10.37
CA GLU A 25 -2.34 -9.38 10.86
C GLU A 25 -2.82 -10.34 9.76
N ASP A 26 -3.62 -9.87 8.80
CA ASP A 26 -4.32 -10.75 7.84
C ASP A 26 -3.60 -10.91 6.50
N LEU A 27 -2.86 -9.89 6.06
CA LEU A 27 -2.14 -9.93 4.79
C LEU A 27 -0.78 -10.59 5.03
N HIS A 28 -0.36 -11.51 4.17
CA HIS A 28 0.82 -12.33 4.46
C HIS A 28 1.86 -12.33 3.37
N THR A 29 1.51 -11.98 2.15
CA THR A 29 2.41 -11.98 0.99
C THR A 29 2.70 -10.58 0.47
N LEU A 30 3.74 -10.46 -0.37
CA LEU A 30 3.99 -9.21 -1.11
C LEU A 30 2.76 -8.82 -1.93
N LEU A 31 2.14 -9.79 -2.63
CA LEU A 31 0.97 -9.57 -3.45
C LEU A 31 -0.22 -9.05 -2.63
N ASP A 32 -0.45 -9.61 -1.44
CA ASP A 32 -1.52 -9.14 -0.54
C ASP A 32 -1.33 -7.67 -0.19
N MET A 33 -0.12 -7.30 0.22
CA MET A 33 0.23 -5.94 0.62
C MET A 33 0.20 -4.97 -0.57
N THR A 34 0.71 -5.36 -1.75
CA THR A 34 0.67 -4.54 -2.98
C THR A 34 -0.76 -4.28 -3.43
N ARG A 35 -1.61 -5.31 -3.48
CA ARG A 35 -3.03 -5.18 -3.84
C ARG A 35 -3.77 -4.31 -2.85
N TRP A 36 -3.51 -4.47 -1.55
CA TRP A 36 -4.11 -3.64 -0.51
C TRP A 36 -3.68 -2.17 -0.63
N ALA A 37 -2.38 -1.90 -0.79
CA ALA A 37 -1.84 -0.56 -1.00
C ALA A 37 -2.45 0.12 -2.24
N THR A 38 -2.56 -0.61 -3.35
CA THR A 38 -3.23 -0.15 -4.58
C THR A 38 -4.66 0.31 -4.31
N SER A 39 -5.39 -0.47 -3.50
CA SER A 39 -6.77 -0.15 -3.12
C SER A 39 -6.84 1.13 -2.27
N ARG A 40 -5.90 1.29 -1.32
CA ARG A 40 -5.80 2.51 -0.50
C ARG A 40 -5.47 3.75 -1.33
N PHE A 41 -4.59 3.62 -2.31
CA PHE A 41 -4.17 4.72 -3.18
C PHE A 41 -5.31 5.17 -4.11
N ASN A 42 -6.05 4.22 -4.66
CA ASN A 42 -7.25 4.51 -5.47
C ASN A 42 -8.35 5.19 -4.64
N ASP A 43 -8.64 4.67 -3.44
CA ASP A 43 -9.66 5.24 -2.54
C ASP A 43 -9.28 6.66 -2.07
N ALA A 44 -8.00 6.93 -1.85
CA ALA A 44 -7.49 8.26 -1.52
C ALA A 44 -7.44 9.23 -2.71
N ALA A 45 -7.78 8.76 -3.92
CA ALA A 45 -7.74 9.49 -5.18
C ALA A 45 -6.39 10.19 -5.40
N LEU A 46 -5.29 9.45 -5.18
CA LEU A 46 -3.94 10.00 -5.39
C LEU A 46 -3.70 10.28 -6.87
N TYR A 47 -2.97 11.36 -7.14
CA TYR A 47 -2.47 11.66 -8.47
C TYR A 47 -1.09 11.02 -8.66
N PHE A 48 -0.95 10.30 -9.76
CA PHE A 48 0.28 9.67 -10.25
C PHE A 48 0.65 10.47 -11.51
N GLY A 49 1.83 11.10 -11.57
CA GLY A 49 2.16 12.15 -12.56
C GLY A 49 2.05 11.77 -14.05
N HIS A 50 2.40 12.71 -14.94
CA HIS A 50 2.31 12.55 -16.40
C HIS A 50 3.18 11.39 -16.93
N GLY A 51 2.57 10.22 -17.12
CA GLY A 51 3.12 9.11 -17.92
C GLY A 51 3.65 7.91 -17.13
N THR A 52 3.38 7.79 -15.83
CA THR A 52 3.65 6.54 -15.07
C THR A 52 2.34 5.92 -14.61
N ASP A 53 2.17 4.66 -14.98
CA ASP A 53 0.97 3.84 -14.93
C ASP A 53 0.48 3.59 -13.51
N ASN A 54 -0.83 3.74 -13.33
CA ASN A 54 -1.75 3.24 -12.30
C ASN A 54 -1.27 3.04 -10.83
N ALA A 55 -2.20 3.03 -9.88
CA ALA A 55 -1.88 2.87 -8.45
C ALA A 55 -1.10 1.58 -8.10
N TRP A 56 -1.07 0.60 -9.00
CA TRP A 56 -0.37 -0.67 -8.80
C TRP A 56 1.14 -0.55 -8.90
N ASP A 57 1.67 0.22 -9.85
CA ASP A 57 3.12 0.33 -10.03
C ASP A 57 3.75 1.15 -8.89
N GLU A 58 3.06 2.19 -8.41
CA GLU A 58 3.49 2.93 -7.23
C GLU A 58 3.42 2.06 -5.97
N ALA A 59 2.35 1.27 -5.80
CA ALA A 59 2.24 0.33 -4.68
C ALA A 59 3.35 -0.74 -4.70
N THR A 60 3.64 -1.29 -5.88
CA THR A 60 4.71 -2.27 -6.07
C THR A 60 6.07 -1.65 -5.72
N SER A 61 6.33 -0.44 -6.21
CA SER A 61 7.57 0.28 -5.91
C SER A 61 7.72 0.60 -4.42
N LEU A 62 6.64 0.98 -3.74
CA LEU A 62 6.62 1.17 -2.29
C LEU A 62 7.02 -0.10 -1.56
N VAL A 63 6.40 -1.24 -1.90
CA VAL A 63 6.68 -2.53 -1.27
C VAL A 63 8.13 -2.95 -1.52
N MET A 64 8.62 -2.81 -2.76
CA MET A 64 10.02 -3.11 -3.09
C MET A 64 11.01 -2.24 -2.30
N GLN A 65 10.76 -0.93 -2.22
CA GLN A 65 11.57 -0.01 -1.43
C GLN A 65 11.56 -0.38 0.06
N ALA A 66 10.39 -0.74 0.61
CA ALA A 66 10.23 -1.14 2.00
C ALA A 66 11.05 -2.39 2.36
N LEU A 67 11.21 -3.30 1.40
CA LEU A 67 11.94 -4.57 1.54
C LEU A 67 13.38 -4.50 1.06
N HIS A 68 13.84 -3.33 0.61
CA HIS A 68 15.16 -3.15 -0.02
C HIS A 68 15.41 -4.08 -1.22
N LEU A 69 14.36 -4.40 -1.97
CA LEU A 69 14.43 -5.27 -3.13
C LEU A 69 14.61 -4.45 -4.42
N PRO A 70 15.50 -4.88 -5.33
CA PRO A 70 15.69 -4.22 -6.61
C PRO A 70 14.59 -4.63 -7.60
N HIS A 71 13.97 -3.68 -8.32
CA HIS A 71 12.92 -3.95 -9.32
C HIS A 71 13.25 -5.04 -10.35
N PRO A 72 14.50 -5.19 -10.87
CA PRO A 72 14.85 -6.27 -11.80
C PRO A 72 14.58 -7.70 -11.28
N ILE A 73 14.39 -7.89 -9.97
CA ILE A 73 14.02 -9.19 -9.41
C ILE A 73 12.63 -9.66 -9.88
N LEU A 74 11.73 -8.72 -10.19
CA LEU A 74 10.37 -9.01 -10.65
C LEU A 74 10.38 -9.65 -12.05
N GLU A 75 11.34 -9.28 -12.90
CA GLU A 75 11.47 -9.89 -14.24
C GLU A 75 12.03 -11.32 -14.17
N GLN A 76 12.84 -11.62 -13.16
CA GLN A 76 13.51 -12.92 -13.04
C GLN A 76 12.63 -13.96 -12.34
N VAL A 77 11.96 -13.55 -11.26
CA VAL A 77 11.24 -14.45 -10.35
C VAL A 77 9.94 -13.82 -9.82
N GLY A 78 9.32 -12.92 -10.59
CA GLY A 78 8.17 -12.11 -10.18
C GLY A 78 7.07 -12.89 -9.47
N ASP A 79 6.53 -13.93 -10.08
CA ASP A 79 5.43 -14.72 -9.48
C ASP A 79 5.82 -15.34 -8.14
N SER A 80 7.05 -15.85 -8.01
CA SER A 80 7.55 -16.46 -6.78
C SER A 80 7.83 -15.42 -5.69
N VAL A 81 8.38 -14.27 -6.07
CA VAL A 81 8.63 -13.16 -5.14
C VAL A 81 7.31 -12.57 -4.65
N MET A 82 6.35 -12.33 -5.55
CA MET A 82 5.05 -11.74 -5.21
C MET A 82 4.22 -12.65 -4.29
N THR A 83 4.33 -13.96 -4.41
CA THR A 83 3.64 -14.92 -3.54
C THR A 83 4.43 -15.29 -2.27
N SER A 84 5.64 -14.76 -2.09
CA SER A 84 6.46 -15.02 -0.91
C SER A 84 5.90 -14.33 0.34
N ARG A 85 6.11 -14.97 1.51
CA ARG A 85 5.60 -14.48 2.79
C ARG A 85 6.48 -13.39 3.37
N LEU A 86 5.82 -12.42 4.00
CA LEU A 86 6.43 -11.34 4.77
C LEU A 86 6.45 -11.69 6.25
N THR A 87 7.52 -11.29 6.93
CA THR A 87 7.57 -11.18 8.38
C THR A 87 6.62 -10.08 8.87
N LYS A 88 6.24 -10.12 10.16
CA LYS A 88 5.36 -9.09 10.74
C LYS A 88 5.97 -7.68 10.63
N SER A 89 7.27 -7.54 10.90
CA SER A 89 7.97 -6.25 10.83
C SER A 89 8.01 -5.66 9.41
N GLU A 90 8.10 -6.50 8.39
CA GLU A 90 8.01 -6.04 7.00
C GLU A 90 6.62 -5.51 6.66
N ARG A 91 5.57 -6.18 7.14
CA ARG A 91 4.19 -5.73 6.94
C ARG A 91 3.87 -4.44 7.68
N GLU A 92 4.35 -4.32 8.92
CA GLU A 92 4.30 -3.06 9.70
C GLU A 92 4.95 -1.93 8.91
N LYS A 93 6.16 -2.17 8.37
CA LYS A 93 6.89 -1.17 7.60
C LYS A 93 6.14 -0.72 6.34
N ILE A 94 5.57 -1.65 5.60
CA ILE A 94 4.79 -1.36 4.39
C ILE A 94 3.52 -0.57 4.77
N ALA A 95 2.80 -1.00 5.81
CA ALA A 95 1.57 -0.35 6.27
C ALA A 95 1.81 1.11 6.69
N GLU A 96 2.89 1.38 7.41
CA GLU A 96 3.32 2.75 7.76
C GLU A 96 3.59 3.62 6.53
N LEU A 97 4.29 3.08 5.53
CA LEU A 97 4.60 3.82 4.30
C LEU A 97 3.33 4.10 3.48
N VAL A 98 2.40 3.14 3.40
CA VAL A 98 1.10 3.35 2.73
C VAL A 98 0.30 4.43 3.43
N LEU A 99 0.22 4.41 4.77
CA LEU A 99 -0.44 5.46 5.55
C LEU A 99 0.19 6.82 5.25
N LYS A 100 1.53 6.91 5.34
CA LYS A 100 2.27 8.14 5.07
C LYS A 100 2.00 8.66 3.65
N ARG A 101 1.96 7.78 2.66
CA ARG A 101 1.69 8.14 1.26
C ARG A 101 0.27 8.69 1.07
N VAL A 102 -0.73 8.06 1.70
CA VAL A 102 -2.12 8.51 1.67
C VAL A 102 -2.30 9.86 2.37
N GLN A 103 -1.69 10.03 3.55
CA GLN A 103 -1.85 11.23 4.36
C GLN A 103 -1.12 12.44 3.79
N THR A 104 0.13 12.26 3.34
CA THR A 104 0.93 13.36 2.78
C THR A 104 0.56 13.68 1.34
N ARG A 105 -0.03 12.73 0.62
CA ARG A 105 -0.28 12.79 -0.83
C ARG A 105 0.96 13.06 -1.68
N MET A 106 2.15 13.00 -1.10
CA MET A 106 3.42 13.13 -1.82
C MET A 106 3.87 11.77 -2.35
N PRO A 107 4.40 11.68 -3.58
CA PRO A 107 5.02 10.46 -4.06
C PRO A 107 6.20 10.07 -3.15
N LEU A 108 6.51 8.79 -3.13
CA LEU A 108 7.70 8.32 -2.42
C LEU A 108 8.97 8.87 -3.09
N PRO A 109 9.99 9.25 -2.30
CA PRO A 109 11.28 9.71 -2.82
C PRO A 109 12.10 8.58 -3.45
#